data_AF-A0A238BRM2-F1
#
_entry.id   AF-A0A238BRM2-F1
#
_cell.length_a   1.000
_cell.length_b   1.000
_cell.length_c   1.000
_cell.angle_alpha   90.00
_cell.angle_beta   90.00
_cell.angle_gamma   90.00
#
_symmetry.space_group_name_H-M   'P 1'
#
loop_
_entity.id
_entity.type
_entity.pdbx_description
1 polymer ?
#
loop_
_entity_poly.entity_id
_entity_poly.type
_entity_poly.pdbx_seq_one_letter_code
_entity_poly.pdbx_strand_id
1 'polypeptide(L)'
;MLCDEIFSDLHNCFDQLLSKQWMKDPNIIETICETIKDYEDDYKHLRRDVHVEILRCIELKIVAEYLDAIASRKLTCTEYRKRCAIAKCLQNDVEALNIIFNPLFAQLNYKAENLTNVLNSVAEFIMLRDKGMLLLEIASLLRKYPEMTQEFLFTLTDIRDDVTSSESRALTEDCMKMIGKKENDPVLIQLFQMAKGERKTSQVIKDVVPRLRRRVRVSIANQ
;
A
#
# COMPACT_ATOMS: atom_id res chain seq x y z
N MET A 1 -6.10 -6.08 19.94
CA MET A 1 -6.09 -4.61 19.73
C MET A 1 -7.21 -4.31 18.73
N LEU A 2 -7.84 -3.14 18.74
CA LEU A 2 -9.03 -2.88 17.88
C LEU A 2 -8.77 -3.20 16.39
N CYS A 3 -7.59 -2.89 15.87
CA CYS A 3 -7.26 -3.23 14.49
C CYS A 3 -6.99 -4.73 14.25
N ASP A 4 -6.61 -5.51 15.27
CA ASP A 4 -6.30 -6.94 15.07
C ASP A 4 -7.55 -7.74 14.67
N GLU A 5 -8.72 -7.35 15.16
CA GLU A 5 -10.00 -8.01 14.87
C GLU A 5 -10.38 -7.84 13.39
N ILE A 6 -10.42 -6.60 12.90
CA ILE A 6 -10.67 -6.34 11.47
C ILE A 6 -9.63 -7.01 10.56
N PHE A 7 -8.36 -7.09 10.96
CA PHE A 7 -7.35 -7.80 10.15
C PHE A 7 -7.53 -9.31 10.15
N SER A 8 -8.04 -9.88 11.23
CA SER A 8 -8.42 -11.29 11.28
C SER A 8 -9.59 -11.56 10.33
N ASP A 9 -10.60 -10.71 10.34
CA ASP A 9 -11.78 -10.86 9.48
C ASP A 9 -11.44 -10.68 8.00
N LEU A 10 -10.49 -9.79 7.68
CA LEU A 10 -10.02 -9.54 6.32
C LEU A 10 -8.91 -10.49 5.84
N HIS A 11 -8.40 -11.38 6.69
CA HIS A 11 -7.25 -12.22 6.37
C HIS A 11 -7.46 -13.05 5.09
N ASN A 12 -8.64 -13.64 4.92
CA ASN A 12 -8.98 -14.42 3.73
C ASN A 12 -9.01 -13.57 2.45
N CYS A 13 -9.40 -12.29 2.54
CA CYS A 13 -9.36 -11.36 1.42
C CYS A 13 -7.91 -11.06 1.04
N PHE A 14 -7.05 -10.78 2.04
CA PHE A 14 -5.63 -10.48 1.84
C PHE A 14 -4.87 -11.63 1.17
N ASP A 15 -5.13 -12.87 1.57
CA ASP A 15 -4.51 -14.05 0.96
C ASP A 15 -4.84 -14.19 -0.53
N GLN A 16 -6.03 -13.73 -0.92
CA GLN A 16 -6.52 -13.79 -2.30
C GLN A 16 -6.07 -12.63 -3.17
N LEU A 17 -5.54 -11.53 -2.61
CA LEU A 17 -5.08 -10.38 -3.39
C LEU A 17 -4.02 -10.79 -4.42
N LEU A 18 -4.12 -10.19 -5.62
CA LEU A 18 -3.25 -10.48 -6.76
C LEU A 18 -3.19 -11.99 -7.08
N SER A 19 -4.25 -12.75 -6.81
CA SER A 19 -4.41 -14.12 -7.28
C SER A 19 -5.21 -14.17 -8.59
N LYS A 20 -5.33 -15.38 -9.18
CA LYS A 20 -6.26 -15.60 -10.30
C LYS A 20 -7.72 -15.40 -9.91
N GLN A 21 -8.07 -15.62 -8.64
CA GLN A 21 -9.43 -15.43 -8.13
C GLN A 21 -9.74 -13.94 -8.04
N TRP A 22 -8.82 -13.15 -7.49
CA TRP A 22 -8.93 -11.69 -7.42
C TRP A 22 -9.22 -11.03 -8.77
N MET A 23 -8.55 -11.47 -9.83
CA MET A 23 -8.82 -10.99 -11.19
C MET A 23 -10.24 -11.23 -11.71
N LYS A 24 -10.98 -12.17 -11.11
CA LYS A 24 -12.31 -12.61 -11.57
C LYS A 24 -13.43 -12.22 -10.61
N ASP A 25 -13.07 -11.89 -9.37
CA ASP A 25 -14.01 -11.79 -8.26
C ASP A 25 -14.02 -10.36 -7.71
N PRO A 26 -14.97 -9.52 -8.16
CA PRO A 26 -15.10 -8.16 -7.65
C PRO A 26 -15.49 -8.14 -6.17
N ASN A 27 -16.00 -9.26 -5.62
CA ASN A 27 -16.48 -9.29 -4.25
C ASN A 27 -15.34 -9.20 -3.23
N ILE A 28 -14.07 -9.46 -3.60
CA ILE A 28 -12.96 -9.39 -2.65
C ILE A 28 -12.78 -7.96 -2.14
N ILE A 29 -12.74 -6.97 -3.04
CA ILE A 29 -12.62 -5.57 -2.63
C ILE A 29 -13.90 -5.06 -1.99
N GLU A 30 -15.07 -5.49 -2.47
CA GLU A 30 -16.35 -5.14 -1.86
C GLU A 30 -16.43 -5.64 -0.41
N THR A 31 -16.01 -6.87 -0.14
CA THR A 31 -15.95 -7.45 1.21
C THR A 31 -15.02 -6.64 2.12
N ILE A 32 -13.85 -6.24 1.62
CA ILE A 32 -12.92 -5.36 2.36
C ILE A 32 -13.63 -4.06 2.73
N CYS A 33 -14.27 -3.41 1.74
CA CYS A 33 -14.96 -2.14 1.93
C CYS A 33 -16.15 -2.24 2.90
N GLU A 34 -17.00 -3.26 2.79
CA GLU A 34 -18.14 -3.46 3.70
C GLU A 34 -17.66 -3.75 5.12
N THR A 35 -16.63 -4.60 5.29
CA THR A 35 -16.07 -4.87 6.61
C THR A 35 -15.54 -3.59 7.28
N ILE A 36 -14.87 -2.69 6.52
CA ILE A 36 -14.42 -1.40 7.06
C ILE A 36 -15.60 -0.55 7.52
N LYS A 37 -16.70 -0.52 6.76
CA LYS A 37 -17.92 0.24 7.13
C LYS A 37 -18.55 -0.32 8.40
N ASP A 38 -18.67 -1.64 8.50
CA ASP A 38 -19.25 -2.30 9.67
C ASP A 38 -18.48 -1.95 10.94
N TYR A 39 -17.14 -1.98 10.88
CA TYR A 39 -16.29 -1.60 12.01
C TYR A 39 -16.33 -0.09 12.30
N GLU A 40 -16.54 0.76 11.30
CA GLU A 40 -16.68 2.20 11.52
C GLU A 40 -17.94 2.54 12.35
N ASP A 41 -19.03 1.80 12.16
CA ASP A 41 -20.21 2.00 13.00
C ASP A 41 -19.94 1.74 14.49
N ASP A 42 -18.95 0.90 14.82
CA ASP A 42 -18.47 0.65 16.18
C ASP A 42 -17.46 1.71 16.65
N TYR A 43 -16.65 2.26 15.74
CA TYR A 43 -15.61 3.24 16.06
C TYR A 43 -16.10 4.68 16.20
N LYS A 44 -17.33 4.99 15.80
CA LYS A 44 -17.93 6.34 15.90
C LYS A 44 -17.87 7.00 17.29
N HIS A 45 -17.78 6.21 18.37
CA HIS A 45 -17.72 6.71 19.74
C HIS A 45 -16.29 6.92 20.26
N LEU A 46 -15.27 6.53 19.48
CA LEU A 46 -13.88 6.74 19.84
C LEU A 46 -13.53 8.24 19.80
N ARG A 47 -12.52 8.62 20.60
CA ARG A 47 -11.93 9.94 20.45
C ARG A 47 -11.33 10.07 19.05
N ARG A 48 -11.51 11.23 18.44
CA ARG A 48 -11.07 11.53 17.07
C ARG A 48 -9.60 11.15 16.81
N ASP A 49 -8.70 11.45 17.73
CA ASP A 49 -7.27 11.13 17.62
C ASP A 49 -7.00 9.62 17.52
N VAL A 50 -7.71 8.84 18.34
CA VAL A 50 -7.62 7.38 18.32
C VAL A 50 -8.24 6.81 17.05
N HIS A 51 -9.37 7.38 16.63
CA HIS A 51 -10.10 6.94 15.46
C HIS A 51 -9.29 7.16 14.16
N VAL A 52 -8.75 8.37 13.93
CA VAL A 52 -7.86 8.63 12.78
C VAL A 52 -6.72 7.60 12.74
N GLU A 53 -6.15 7.28 13.89
CA GLU A 53 -5.01 6.37 13.98
C GLU A 53 -5.37 4.92 13.65
N ILE A 54 -6.56 4.47 14.04
CA ILE A 54 -7.10 3.16 13.65
C ILE A 54 -7.32 3.13 12.13
N LEU A 55 -7.99 4.15 11.59
CA LEU A 55 -8.31 4.21 10.16
C LEU A 55 -7.04 4.24 9.29
N ARG A 56 -6.02 5.01 9.71
CA ARG A 56 -4.70 5.01 9.07
C ARG A 56 -4.00 3.65 9.16
N CYS A 57 -4.13 2.96 10.30
CA CYS A 57 -3.54 1.63 10.42
C CYS A 57 -4.21 0.63 9.47
N ILE A 58 -5.52 0.74 9.29
CA ILE A 58 -6.29 -0.10 8.37
C ILE A 58 -5.88 0.18 6.93
N GLU A 59 -5.86 1.45 6.51
CA GLU A 59 -5.40 1.86 5.17
C GLU A 59 -3.97 1.36 4.90
N LEU A 60 -3.05 1.59 5.84
CA LEU A 60 -1.67 1.14 5.73
C LEU A 60 -1.55 -0.37 5.59
N LYS A 61 -2.31 -1.15 6.37
CA LYS A 61 -2.29 -2.61 6.30
C LYS A 61 -2.80 -3.10 4.96
N ILE A 62 -3.92 -2.58 4.48
CA ILE A 62 -4.48 -2.98 3.19
C ILE A 62 -3.49 -2.71 2.06
N VAL A 63 -2.92 -1.50 2.00
CA VAL A 63 -1.91 -1.17 0.96
C VAL A 63 -0.67 -2.05 1.09
N ALA A 64 -0.23 -2.37 2.32
CA ALA A 64 0.89 -3.28 2.54
C ALA A 64 0.62 -4.70 2.02
N GLU A 65 -0.59 -5.23 2.21
CA GLU A 65 -1.00 -6.55 1.70
C GLU A 65 -1.01 -6.61 0.17
N TYR A 66 -1.45 -5.54 -0.50
CA TYR A 66 -1.31 -5.44 -1.96
C TYR A 66 0.16 -5.48 -2.40
N LEU A 67 1.02 -4.69 -1.76
CA LEU A 67 2.45 -4.65 -2.07
C LEU A 67 3.14 -5.99 -1.78
N ASP A 68 2.81 -6.65 -0.67
CA ASP A 68 3.32 -7.99 -0.33
C ASP A 68 2.89 -9.02 -1.37
N ALA A 69 1.62 -8.98 -1.81
CA ALA A 69 1.11 -9.88 -2.84
C ALA A 69 1.83 -9.71 -4.20
N ILE A 70 2.21 -8.47 -4.54
CA ILE A 70 3.06 -8.16 -5.71
C ILE A 70 4.47 -8.71 -5.51
N ALA A 71 5.09 -8.46 -4.35
CA ALA A 71 6.44 -8.93 -4.01
C ALA A 71 6.53 -10.47 -3.98
N SER A 72 5.43 -11.13 -3.61
CA SER A 72 5.26 -12.59 -3.58
C SER A 72 5.00 -13.20 -4.97
N ARG A 73 4.92 -12.38 -6.03
CA ARG A 73 4.73 -12.83 -7.42
C ARG A 73 3.50 -13.73 -7.61
N LYS A 74 2.40 -13.46 -6.88
CA LYS A 74 1.15 -14.23 -6.98
C LYS A 74 0.55 -14.21 -8.41
N LEU A 75 0.95 -13.25 -9.26
CA LEU A 75 0.63 -13.19 -10.68
C LEU A 75 1.87 -12.93 -11.55
N THR A 76 1.93 -13.61 -12.70
CA THR A 76 2.85 -13.31 -13.80
C THR A 76 2.10 -12.64 -14.95
N CYS A 77 2.75 -11.68 -15.62
CA CYS A 77 2.10 -10.85 -16.63
C CYS A 77 2.64 -11.08 -18.05
N THR A 78 2.70 -12.35 -18.44
CA THR A 78 3.22 -12.90 -19.71
C THR A 78 2.86 -12.13 -20.99
N GLU A 79 1.71 -11.45 -21.04
CA GLU A 79 1.27 -10.70 -22.22
C GLU A 79 0.76 -9.31 -21.85
N TYR A 80 0.95 -8.34 -22.76
CA TYR A 80 0.52 -6.95 -22.58
C TYR A 80 -0.97 -6.83 -22.21
N ARG A 81 -1.85 -7.59 -22.86
CA ARG A 81 -3.29 -7.56 -22.55
C ARG A 81 -3.57 -8.00 -21.11
N LYS A 82 -2.83 -8.99 -20.61
CA LYS A 82 -2.92 -9.46 -19.22
C LYS A 82 -2.37 -8.41 -18.25
N ARG A 83 -1.24 -7.76 -18.59
CA ARG A 83 -0.72 -6.59 -17.84
C ARG A 83 -1.76 -5.49 -17.68
N CYS A 84 -2.41 -5.10 -18.77
CA CYS A 84 -3.47 -4.10 -18.73
C CYS A 84 -4.65 -4.53 -17.86
N ALA A 85 -5.07 -5.79 -17.94
CA ALA A 85 -6.17 -6.30 -17.12
C ALA A 85 -5.83 -6.27 -15.62
N ILE A 86 -4.61 -6.70 -15.25
CA ILE A 86 -4.13 -6.66 -13.86
C ILE A 86 -4.06 -5.22 -13.35
N ALA A 87 -3.44 -4.33 -14.13
CA ALA A 87 -3.36 -2.91 -13.78
C ALA A 87 -4.73 -2.28 -13.60
N LYS A 88 -5.69 -2.59 -14.50
CA LYS A 88 -7.06 -2.07 -14.41
C LYS A 88 -7.80 -2.61 -13.19
N CYS A 89 -7.63 -3.89 -12.85
CA CYS A 89 -8.20 -4.47 -11.63
C CYS A 89 -7.65 -3.76 -10.38
N LEU A 90 -6.32 -3.58 -10.30
CA LEU A 90 -5.69 -2.86 -9.20
C LEU A 90 -6.17 -1.40 -9.09
N GLN A 91 -6.32 -0.70 -10.22
CA GLN A 91 -6.83 0.68 -10.25
C GLN A 91 -8.30 0.77 -9.81
N ASN A 92 -9.14 -0.21 -10.19
CA ASN A 92 -10.53 -0.26 -9.72
C ASN A 92 -10.60 -0.48 -8.20
N ASP A 93 -9.73 -1.33 -7.66
CA ASP A 93 -9.67 -1.54 -6.21
C ASP A 93 -9.20 -0.27 -5.49
N VAL A 94 -8.20 0.42 -6.04
CA VAL A 94 -7.75 1.73 -5.52
C VAL A 94 -8.89 2.75 -5.53
N GLU A 95 -9.71 2.80 -6.58
CA GLU A 95 -10.88 3.66 -6.64
C GLU A 95 -11.90 3.31 -5.54
N ALA A 96 -12.19 2.02 -5.33
CA ALA A 96 -13.07 1.57 -4.26
C ALA A 96 -12.54 1.94 -2.87
N LEU A 97 -11.24 1.72 -2.60
CA LEU A 97 -10.62 2.14 -1.34
C LEU A 97 -10.73 3.65 -1.12
N ASN A 98 -10.54 4.44 -2.18
CA ASN A 98 -10.65 5.90 -2.11
C ASN A 98 -12.08 6.38 -1.84
N ILE A 99 -13.09 5.68 -2.37
CA ILE A 99 -14.50 5.95 -2.08
C ILE A 99 -14.81 5.71 -0.59
N ILE A 100 -14.15 4.74 0.05
CA ILE A 100 -14.32 4.48 1.49
C ILE A 100 -13.49 5.43 2.35
N PHE A 101 -12.18 5.54 2.13
CA PHE A 101 -11.29 6.26 3.04
C PHE A 101 -11.42 7.78 2.96
N ASN A 102 -11.61 8.36 1.77
CA ASN A 102 -11.62 9.82 1.63
C ASN A 102 -12.75 10.47 2.44
N PRO A 103 -14.02 9.98 2.38
CA PRO A 103 -15.08 10.53 3.23
C PRO A 103 -14.80 10.36 4.72
N LEU A 104 -14.30 9.19 5.15
CA LEU A 104 -14.02 8.92 6.57
C LEU A 104 -12.93 9.85 7.13
N PHE A 105 -11.82 10.04 6.40
CA PHE A 105 -10.80 11.02 6.81
C PHE A 105 -11.31 12.46 6.79
N ALA A 106 -12.16 12.82 5.81
CA ALA A 106 -12.76 14.16 5.75
C ALA A 106 -13.68 14.43 6.94
N GLN A 107 -14.52 13.46 7.35
CA GLN A 107 -15.36 13.55 8.54
C GLN A 107 -14.52 13.76 9.81
N LEU A 108 -13.37 13.09 9.88
CA LEU A 108 -12.39 13.25 10.95
C LEU A 108 -11.49 14.48 10.78
N ASN A 109 -11.79 15.39 9.84
CA ASN A 109 -11.00 16.58 9.52
C ASN A 109 -9.49 16.29 9.41
N TYR A 110 -9.13 15.12 8.89
CA TYR A 110 -7.76 14.65 8.74
C TYR A 110 -7.34 14.82 7.27
N LYS A 111 -6.19 15.46 7.06
CA LYS A 111 -5.59 15.63 5.73
C LYS A 111 -4.25 14.90 5.72
N ALA A 112 -4.14 13.90 4.86
CA ALA A 112 -2.90 13.23 4.55
C ALA A 112 -2.80 13.01 3.04
N GLU A 113 -1.59 12.74 2.58
CA GLU A 113 -1.41 12.19 1.24
C GLU A 113 -2.09 10.83 1.16
N ASN A 114 -2.72 10.58 0.01
CA ASN A 114 -3.45 9.35 -0.21
C ASN A 114 -2.47 8.19 -0.41
N LEU A 115 -2.48 7.24 0.52
CA LEU A 115 -1.51 6.15 0.53
C LEU A 115 -1.71 5.20 -0.65
N THR A 116 -2.96 5.06 -1.13
CA THR A 116 -3.31 4.19 -2.27
C THR A 116 -2.64 4.63 -3.58
N ASN A 117 -2.13 5.87 -3.67
CA ASN A 117 -1.41 6.37 -4.84
C ASN A 117 -0.21 5.49 -5.23
N VAL A 118 0.43 4.81 -4.28
CA VAL A 118 1.53 3.87 -4.57
C VAL A 118 1.06 2.72 -5.46
N LEU A 119 -0.16 2.21 -5.23
CA LEU A 119 -0.74 1.13 -6.02
C LEU A 119 -1.11 1.59 -7.42
N ASN A 120 -1.58 2.84 -7.57
CA ASN A 120 -1.80 3.44 -8.89
C ASN A 120 -0.50 3.55 -9.69
N SER A 121 0.58 4.04 -9.08
CA SER A 121 1.88 4.12 -9.76
C SER A 121 2.45 2.73 -10.10
N VAL A 122 2.20 1.72 -9.27
CA VAL A 122 2.50 0.32 -9.59
C VAL A 122 1.67 -0.18 -10.77
N ALA A 123 0.37 0.10 -10.81
CA ALA A 123 -0.50 -0.30 -11.93
C ALA A 123 -0.04 0.34 -13.26
N GLU A 124 0.26 1.63 -13.24
CA GLU A 124 0.82 2.37 -14.38
C GLU A 124 2.12 1.73 -14.89
N PHE A 125 3.02 1.36 -13.97
CA PHE A 125 4.25 0.65 -14.29
C PHE A 125 3.99 -0.73 -14.92
N ILE A 126 3.05 -1.52 -14.37
CA ILE A 126 2.70 -2.85 -14.91
C ILE A 126 2.17 -2.71 -16.34
N MET A 127 1.31 -1.73 -16.62
CA MET A 127 0.72 -1.54 -17.95
C MET A 127 1.60 -0.76 -18.93
N LEU A 128 2.77 -0.25 -18.52
CA LEU A 128 3.67 0.47 -19.42
C LEU A 128 4.00 -0.39 -20.65
N ARG A 129 3.66 0.10 -21.84
CA ARG A 129 3.81 -0.65 -23.10
C ARG A 129 5.24 -0.66 -23.60
N ASP A 130 5.89 0.50 -23.58
CA ASP A 130 7.22 0.69 -24.14
C ASP A 130 8.31 0.20 -23.16
N LYS A 131 9.07 -0.82 -23.57
CA LYS A 131 10.17 -1.36 -22.77
C LYS A 131 11.33 -0.38 -22.64
N GLY A 132 11.55 0.49 -23.63
CA GLY A 132 12.61 1.50 -23.62
C GLY A 132 12.42 2.55 -22.51
N MET A 133 11.19 2.69 -22.01
CA MET A 133 10.84 3.64 -20.95
C MET A 133 10.99 3.07 -19.53
N LEU A 134 11.29 1.77 -19.39
CA LEU A 134 11.35 1.13 -18.07
C LEU A 134 12.33 1.78 -17.11
N LEU A 135 13.53 2.13 -17.58
CA LEU A 135 14.54 2.81 -16.76
C LEU A 135 14.01 4.14 -16.21
N LEU A 136 13.30 4.91 -17.06
CA LEU A 136 12.71 6.18 -16.65
C LEU A 136 11.61 5.99 -15.62
N GLU A 137 10.73 5.01 -15.82
CA GLU A 137 9.62 4.74 -14.91
C GLU A 137 10.09 4.19 -13.56
N ILE A 138 11.09 3.30 -13.53
CA ILE A 138 11.74 2.86 -12.28
C ILE A 138 12.32 4.08 -11.54
N ALA A 139 13.01 4.97 -12.27
CA ALA A 139 13.57 6.17 -11.66
C ALA A 139 12.49 7.13 -11.13
N SER A 140 11.34 7.24 -11.82
CA SER A 140 10.19 8.01 -11.34
C SER A 140 9.55 7.42 -10.09
N LEU A 141 9.38 6.09 -10.04
CA LEU A 141 8.90 5.38 -8.84
C LEU A 141 9.81 5.66 -7.64
N LEU A 142 11.13 5.46 -7.79
CA LEU A 142 12.11 5.74 -6.72
C LEU A 142 12.15 7.20 -6.30
N ARG A 143 11.91 8.14 -7.23
CA ARG A 143 11.86 9.57 -6.89
C ARG A 143 10.64 9.91 -6.03
N LYS A 144 9.52 9.20 -6.25
CA LYS A 144 8.24 9.40 -5.56
C LYS A 144 8.14 8.58 -4.27
N TYR A 145 8.75 7.40 -4.25
CA TYR A 145 8.75 6.42 -3.16
C TYR A 145 10.19 5.93 -2.89
N PRO A 146 11.06 6.77 -2.32
CA PRO A 146 12.47 6.42 -2.10
C PRO A 146 12.69 5.23 -1.15
N GLU A 147 11.66 4.83 -0.39
CA GLU A 147 11.65 3.68 0.50
C GLU A 147 11.42 2.35 -0.23
N MET A 148 11.03 2.39 -1.52
CA MET A 148 10.95 1.17 -2.35
C MET A 148 12.31 0.49 -2.40
N THR A 149 12.35 -0.76 -1.95
CA THR A 149 13.61 -1.51 -1.92
C THR A 149 14.00 -2.04 -3.30
N GLN A 150 15.29 -2.23 -3.53
CA GLN A 150 15.82 -2.85 -4.76
C GLN A 150 15.14 -4.19 -5.06
N GLU A 151 14.89 -5.00 -4.04
CA GLU A 151 14.21 -6.29 -4.17
C GLU A 151 12.78 -6.14 -4.66
N PHE A 152 12.03 -5.18 -4.11
CA PHE A 152 10.66 -4.89 -4.56
C PHE A 152 10.64 -4.42 -6.02
N LEU A 153 11.53 -3.48 -6.39
CA LEU A 153 11.63 -2.97 -7.77
C LEU A 153 12.03 -4.04 -8.77
N PHE A 154 12.97 -4.91 -8.39
CA PHE A 154 13.35 -6.07 -9.19
C PHE A 154 12.12 -6.96 -9.42
N THR A 155 11.38 -7.33 -8.37
CA THR A 155 10.20 -8.17 -8.51
C THR A 155 9.10 -7.50 -9.33
N LEU A 156 8.82 -6.22 -9.09
CA LEU A 156 7.85 -5.43 -9.87
C LEU A 156 8.22 -5.38 -11.37
N THR A 157 9.51 -5.29 -11.69
CA THR A 157 9.98 -5.33 -13.08
C THR A 157 9.86 -6.73 -13.67
N ASP A 158 10.25 -7.75 -12.90
CA ASP A 158 10.28 -9.15 -13.34
C ASP A 158 8.87 -9.74 -13.56
N ILE A 159 7.85 -9.30 -12.81
CA ILE A 159 6.46 -9.78 -13.02
C ILE A 159 5.90 -9.42 -14.40
N ARG A 160 6.50 -8.45 -15.10
CA ARG A 160 6.07 -8.07 -16.44
C ARG A 160 6.34 -9.15 -17.47
N ASP A 161 7.31 -10.03 -17.21
CA ASP A 161 7.65 -11.22 -18.01
C ASP A 161 7.96 -10.94 -19.50
N ASP A 162 8.07 -9.66 -19.86
CA ASP A 162 8.49 -9.18 -21.17
C ASP A 162 9.95 -8.66 -21.16
N VAL A 163 10.62 -8.82 -20.02
CA VAL A 163 12.02 -8.49 -19.75
C VAL A 163 12.60 -9.64 -18.95
N THR A 164 13.80 -10.09 -19.30
CA THR A 164 14.47 -11.19 -18.59
C THR A 164 14.84 -10.79 -17.17
N SER A 165 14.94 -11.74 -16.24
CA SER A 165 15.35 -11.42 -14.86
C SER A 165 16.73 -10.77 -14.77
N SER A 166 17.65 -11.05 -15.70
CA SER A 166 18.93 -10.35 -15.80
C SER A 166 18.77 -8.89 -16.18
N GLU A 167 17.93 -8.58 -17.17
CA GLU A 167 17.63 -7.20 -17.58
C GLU A 167 16.89 -6.46 -16.46
N SER A 168 15.90 -7.08 -15.81
CA SER A 168 15.18 -6.52 -14.66
C SER A 168 16.12 -6.14 -13.53
N ARG A 169 17.13 -6.98 -13.24
CA ARG A 169 18.15 -6.70 -12.23
C ARG A 169 19.07 -5.55 -12.64
N ALA A 170 19.55 -5.55 -13.88
CA ALA A 170 20.41 -4.49 -14.40
C ALA A 170 19.71 -3.12 -14.36
N LEU A 171 18.49 -3.03 -14.89
CA LEU A 171 17.68 -1.80 -14.86
C LEU A 171 17.50 -1.27 -13.44
N THR A 172 17.20 -2.16 -12.49
CA THR A 172 16.99 -1.77 -11.09
C THR A 172 18.29 -1.28 -10.45
N GLU A 173 19.41 -1.99 -10.64
CA GLU A 173 20.72 -1.61 -10.11
C GLU A 173 21.20 -0.27 -10.66
N ASP A 174 20.98 -0.01 -11.95
CA ASP A 174 21.35 1.25 -12.59
C ASP A 174 20.54 2.41 -12.01
N CYS A 175 19.22 2.26 -11.86
CA CYS A 175 18.38 3.27 -11.22
C CYS A 175 18.77 3.54 -9.75
N MET A 176 19.07 2.50 -8.97
CA MET A 176 19.47 2.64 -7.57
C MET A 176 20.77 3.43 -7.42
N LYS A 177 21.68 3.37 -8.40
CA LYS A 177 22.92 4.16 -8.41
C LYS A 177 22.69 5.61 -8.84
N MET A 178 21.71 5.85 -9.73
CA MET A 178 21.41 7.18 -10.27
C MET A 178 20.68 8.08 -9.29
N ILE A 179 19.92 7.52 -8.35
CA ILE A 179 19.08 8.29 -7.44
C ILE A 179 19.82 8.55 -6.13
N GLY A 180 20.11 9.83 -5.87
CA GLY A 180 20.67 10.27 -4.59
C GLY A 180 19.69 10.02 -3.44
N LYS A 181 20.22 9.83 -2.22
CA LYS A 181 19.40 9.67 -1.02
C LYS A 181 18.50 10.88 -0.83
N LYS A 182 17.18 10.65 -0.80
CA LYS A 182 16.16 11.63 -0.44
C LYS A 182 15.81 11.54 1.04
N GLU A 183 15.14 12.59 1.53
CA GLU A 183 14.45 12.53 2.82
C GLU A 183 13.34 11.49 2.74
N ASN A 184 13.32 10.56 3.69
CA ASN A 184 12.35 9.48 3.74
C ASN A 184 11.07 9.94 4.44
N ASP A 185 9.92 9.52 3.94
CA ASP A 185 8.62 9.66 4.60
C ASP A 185 8.45 8.52 5.63
N PRO A 186 8.28 8.83 6.93
CA PRO A 186 8.05 7.83 7.96
C PRO A 186 6.88 6.88 7.70
N VAL A 187 5.82 7.35 7.03
CA VAL A 187 4.65 6.54 6.67
C VAL A 187 5.00 5.54 5.57
N LEU A 188 5.76 5.97 4.55
CA LEU A 188 6.22 5.07 3.49
C LEU A 188 7.24 4.05 4.01
N ILE A 189 8.14 4.44 4.93
CA ILE A 189 9.05 3.49 5.59
C ILE A 189 8.22 2.39 6.28
N GLN A 190 7.20 2.80 7.01
CA GLN A 190 6.34 1.89 7.73
C GLN A 190 5.55 0.97 6.79
N LEU A 191 5.06 1.51 5.67
CA LEU A 191 4.37 0.76 4.63
C LEU A 191 5.25 -0.36 4.06
N PHE A 192 6.45 -0.01 3.59
CA PHE A 192 7.35 -1.00 2.96
C PHE A 192 7.91 -2.01 3.97
N GLN A 193 8.09 -1.64 5.25
CA GLN A 193 8.44 -2.60 6.30
C GLN A 193 7.29 -3.56 6.60
N MET A 194 6.03 -3.08 6.57
CA MET A 194 4.87 -3.94 6.77
C MET A 194 4.69 -4.91 5.60
N ALA A 195 4.85 -4.43 4.36
CA ALA A 195 4.75 -5.24 3.15
C ALA A 195 5.81 -6.35 3.08
N LYS A 196 6.93 -6.24 3.80
CA LYS A 196 7.95 -7.30 3.89
C LYS A 196 7.69 -8.34 4.99
N GLY A 197 6.62 -8.19 5.76
CA GLY A 197 6.41 -8.99 6.98
C GLY A 197 7.41 -8.71 8.11
N GLU A 198 8.30 -7.72 7.95
CA GLU A 198 9.33 -7.35 8.94
C GLU A 198 8.74 -6.69 10.20
N ARG A 199 7.50 -6.21 10.14
CA ARG A 199 6.76 -5.70 11.30
C ARG A 199 5.40 -6.36 11.45
N LYS A 200 5.13 -6.86 12.66
CA LYS A 200 3.76 -7.23 13.09
C LYS A 200 2.92 -5.97 13.27
N THR A 201 1.64 -6.03 12.93
CA THR A 201 0.72 -4.89 13.03
C THR A 201 0.66 -4.28 14.43
N SER A 202 0.79 -5.10 15.46
CA SER A 202 0.84 -4.66 16.87
C SER A 202 2.09 -3.82 17.21
N GLN A 203 3.19 -3.94 16.46
CA GLN A 203 4.40 -3.12 16.63
C GLN A 203 4.24 -1.74 15.95
N VAL A 204 3.54 -1.70 14.82
CA VAL A 204 3.22 -0.49 14.06
C VAL A 204 2.37 0.49 14.88
N ILE A 205 1.34 0.00 15.57
CA ILE A 205 0.48 0.84 16.42
C ILE A 205 1.22 1.27 17.70
N LYS A 206 2.10 0.43 18.26
CA LYS A 206 2.91 0.76 19.44
C LYS A 206 3.90 1.90 19.23
N ASP A 207 4.29 2.23 18.00
CA ASP A 207 5.14 3.40 17.69
C ASP A 207 4.30 4.68 17.54
N VAL A 208 2.99 4.54 17.35
CA VAL A 208 2.03 5.63 17.14
C VAL A 208 1.37 6.04 18.47
N VAL A 209 0.99 5.09 19.33
CA VAL A 209 0.39 5.34 20.67
C VAL A 209 1.26 6.21 21.62
N PRO A 210 2.61 6.11 21.65
CA PRO A 210 3.45 6.97 22.48
C PRO A 210 3.42 8.43 22.05
N ARG A 211 3.16 8.71 20.75
CA ARG A 211 3.03 10.07 20.22
C ARG A 211 1.78 10.77 20.76
N LEU A 212 0.71 10.03 21.06
CA LEU A 212 -0.49 10.53 21.74
C LEU A 212 -0.20 10.88 23.21
N ARG A 213 0.53 10.03 23.95
CA ARG A 213 0.92 10.34 25.34
C ARG A 213 1.83 11.58 25.45
N ARG A 214 2.73 11.80 24.48
CA ARG A 214 3.60 12.98 24.46
C ARG A 214 2.87 14.27 24.07
N ARG A 215 1.95 14.25 23.10
CA ARG A 215 1.16 15.45 22.73
C ARG A 215 0.18 15.86 23.83
N VAL A 216 -0.45 14.90 24.51
CA VAL A 216 -1.35 15.18 25.64
C VAL A 216 -0.60 15.84 26.81
N ARG A 217 0.66 15.44 27.09
CA ARG A 217 1.46 16.07 28.15
C ARG A 217 1.87 17.52 27.85
N VAL A 218 2.12 17.87 26.58
CA VAL A 218 2.54 19.24 26.20
C VAL A 218 1.37 20.22 26.26
N SER A 219 0.14 19.78 25.93
CA SER A 219 -1.06 20.64 26.06
C SER A 219 -1.51 20.86 27.50
N ILE A 220 -1.18 19.98 28.44
CA ILE A 220 -1.52 20.11 29.87
C ILE A 220 -0.46 20.93 30.63
N ALA A 221 0.77 21.03 30.12
CA ALA A 221 1.84 21.82 30.75
C ALA A 221 1.84 23.32 30.36
N ASN A 222 0.99 23.72 29.41
CA ASN A 222 0.85 25.10 28.93
C ASN A 222 -0.52 25.72 29.26
N GLN A 223 -1.22 25.18 30.26
CA GLN A 223 -2.38 25.77 30.92
C GLN A 223 -2.06 25.98 32.40
#